data_AF-A0A1F5L139-F1
#
_entry.id   AF-A0A1F5L139-F1
#
_cell.length_a   1.000
_cell.length_b   1.000
_cell.length_c   1.000
_cell.angle_alpha   90.00
_cell.angle_beta   90.00
_cell.angle_gamma   90.00
#
_symmetry.space_group_name_H-M   'P 1'
#
loop_
_entity.id
_entity.type
_entity.pdbx_description
1 polymer ?
#
loop_
_entity_poly.entity_id
_entity_poly.type
_entity_poly.pdbx_seq_one_letter_code
_entity_poly.pdbx_strand_id
1 'polypeptide(L)'
;MRWSQSLLWLCAASTVAAQSTEGIYNLVQRRLPNHADSFRFTLVNATQIANSYDQYVVSTAANGTVLVQGSSLSALSSGLHRYLTAVAHVDIYWYIGSHLDLAPAKLPQLASPISGSSTVPWRYHFNTVTFSYTAAFWSWEDWELQLDWLALRGVNLPLAWVGFEKIMVEVFREIGLTDAEIATFLSGP
;
A
#
# COMPACT_ATOMS: atom_id res chain seq x y z
N MET A 1 -37.36 -40.94 28.70
CA MET A 1 -36.94 -41.11 27.29
C MET A 1 -37.19 -39.80 26.55
N ARG A 2 -36.14 -39.14 26.03
CA ARG A 2 -36.06 -37.91 25.18
C ARG A 2 -34.84 -37.08 25.60
N TRP A 3 -33.65 -37.50 25.13
CA TRP A 3 -32.95 -37.06 23.90
C TRP A 3 -32.12 -35.80 24.17
N SER A 4 -30.86 -36.03 24.57
CA SER A 4 -29.79 -35.04 24.63
C SER A 4 -29.35 -34.65 23.22
N GLN A 5 -29.49 -33.38 22.85
CA GLN A 5 -28.93 -32.85 21.60
C GLN A 5 -27.46 -32.47 21.85
N SER A 6 -26.55 -33.21 21.22
CA SER A 6 -25.14 -32.87 21.15
C SER A 6 -24.94 -31.76 20.11
N LEU A 7 -24.58 -30.56 20.57
CA LEU A 7 -24.11 -29.48 19.70
C LEU A 7 -22.68 -29.79 19.25
N LEU A 8 -22.55 -30.28 18.02
CA LEU A 8 -21.27 -30.33 17.30
C LEU A 8 -20.88 -28.92 16.89
N TRP A 9 -19.92 -28.34 17.61
CA TRP A 9 -19.24 -27.12 17.19
C TRP A 9 -18.34 -27.46 15.99
N LEU A 10 -18.76 -27.07 14.79
CA LEU A 10 -17.83 -26.97 13.65
C LEU A 10 -16.86 -25.82 13.93
N CYS A 11 -15.61 -26.15 14.26
CA CYS A 11 -14.51 -25.20 14.17
C CYS A 11 -14.30 -24.86 12.69
N ALA A 12 -14.86 -23.74 12.24
CA ALA A 12 -14.46 -23.13 10.98
C ALA A 12 -13.00 -22.67 11.14
N ALA A 13 -12.06 -23.42 10.56
CA ALA A 13 -10.69 -22.97 10.41
C ALA A 13 -10.72 -21.76 9.46
N SER A 14 -10.57 -20.56 10.00
CA SER A 14 -10.37 -19.34 9.23
C SER A 14 -9.03 -19.46 8.51
N THR A 15 -9.07 -19.84 7.24
CA THR A 15 -7.93 -19.68 6.34
C THR A 15 -7.67 -18.18 6.21
N VAL A 16 -6.66 -17.67 6.91
CA VAL A 16 -6.14 -16.33 6.65
C VAL A 16 -5.66 -16.34 5.20
N ALA A 17 -6.39 -15.67 4.31
CA ALA A 17 -5.96 -15.52 2.94
C ALA A 17 -4.56 -14.88 2.95
N ALA A 18 -3.60 -15.52 2.28
CA ALA A 18 -2.27 -14.97 2.15
C ALA A 18 -2.39 -13.57 1.53
N GLN A 19 -1.76 -12.58 2.14
CA GLN A 19 -1.83 -11.21 1.67
C GLN A 19 -1.22 -11.13 0.25
N SER A 20 -2.00 -10.66 -0.73
CA SER A 20 -1.56 -10.63 -2.12
C SER A 20 -0.49 -9.57 -2.36
N THR A 21 0.57 -9.92 -3.08
CA THR A 21 1.63 -9.00 -3.53
C THR A 21 1.34 -8.37 -4.90
N GLU A 22 0.19 -8.70 -5.50
CA GLU A 22 -0.21 -8.26 -6.85
C GLU A 22 -0.25 -6.74 -6.99
N GLY A 23 -0.69 -6.01 -5.95
CA GLY A 23 -0.69 -4.55 -5.97
C GLY A 23 0.70 -3.94 -6.20
N ILE A 24 1.77 -4.59 -5.73
CA ILE A 24 3.15 -4.16 -5.92
C ILE A 24 3.62 -4.47 -7.34
N TYR A 25 3.25 -5.64 -7.88
CA TYR A 25 3.51 -5.95 -9.30
C TYR A 25 2.81 -4.94 -10.22
N ASN A 26 1.55 -4.58 -9.92
CA ASN A 26 0.82 -3.56 -10.66
C ASN A 26 1.46 -2.17 -10.56
N LEU A 27 2.00 -1.80 -9.38
CA LEU A 27 2.80 -0.58 -9.22
C LEU A 27 4.02 -0.60 -10.15
N VAL A 28 4.79 -1.69 -10.17
CA VAL A 28 5.96 -1.81 -11.07
C VAL A 28 5.51 -1.73 -12.53
N GLN A 29 4.43 -2.41 -12.90
CA GLN A 29 3.88 -2.37 -14.26
C GLN A 29 3.51 -0.95 -14.70
N ARG A 30 2.91 -0.15 -13.80
CA ARG A 30 2.52 1.23 -14.07
C ARG A 30 3.72 2.17 -14.15
N ARG A 31 4.71 2.00 -13.26
CA ARG A 31 5.77 3.00 -13.05
C ARG A 31 7.11 2.65 -13.68
N LEU A 32 7.37 1.36 -13.92
CA LEU A 32 8.55 0.81 -14.59
C LEU A 32 8.16 -0.31 -15.58
N PRO A 33 7.33 -0.03 -16.60
CA PRO A 33 6.79 -1.07 -17.50
C PRO A 33 7.87 -1.92 -18.19
N ASN A 34 9.02 -1.31 -18.54
CA ASN A 34 10.15 -2.01 -19.17
C ASN A 34 10.88 -2.98 -18.22
N HIS A 35 10.55 -2.95 -16.94
CA HIS A 35 11.20 -3.76 -15.89
C HIS A 35 10.18 -4.58 -15.08
N ALA A 36 8.94 -4.73 -15.55
CA ALA A 36 7.89 -5.47 -14.83
C ALA A 36 8.33 -6.88 -14.41
N ASP A 37 9.02 -7.60 -15.29
CA ASP A 37 9.52 -8.97 -15.05
C ASP A 37 10.88 -9.02 -14.33
N SER A 38 11.47 -7.87 -14.00
CA SER A 38 12.79 -7.80 -13.37
C SER A 38 12.75 -7.98 -11.86
N PHE A 39 11.56 -7.99 -11.24
CA PHE A 39 11.38 -8.04 -9.80
C PHE A 39 10.62 -9.29 -9.34
N ARG A 40 10.94 -9.77 -8.14
CA ARG A 40 10.18 -10.80 -7.43
C ARG A 40 9.92 -10.35 -6.00
N PHE A 41 8.65 -10.33 -5.61
CA PHE A 41 8.24 -9.98 -4.25
C PHE A 41 7.85 -11.22 -3.44
N THR A 42 8.31 -11.32 -2.21
CA THR A 42 7.97 -12.44 -1.32
C THR A 42 7.72 -11.96 0.10
N LEU A 43 6.50 -12.19 0.59
CA LEU A 43 6.20 -11.99 2.00
C LEU A 43 6.90 -13.07 2.82
N VAL A 44 7.67 -12.65 3.80
CA VAL A 44 8.30 -13.55 4.77
C VAL A 44 7.53 -13.44 6.08
N ASN A 45 7.14 -14.59 6.63
CA ASN A 45 6.45 -14.63 7.92
C ASN A 45 7.38 -14.08 9.01
N ALA A 46 7.11 -12.87 9.49
CA ALA A 46 7.70 -12.34 10.71
C ALA A 46 7.07 -12.95 11.98
N THR A 47 6.55 -14.19 11.89
CA THR A 47 5.80 -14.86 12.97
C THR A 47 6.67 -15.36 14.13
N GLN A 48 7.82 -14.75 14.40
CA GLN A 48 8.70 -15.17 15.50
C GLN A 48 9.19 -14.05 16.42
N ILE A 49 8.85 -12.78 16.20
CA ILE A 49 9.28 -11.72 17.11
C ILE A 49 8.11 -10.78 17.40
N ALA A 50 7.50 -10.94 18.58
CA ALA A 50 6.68 -9.90 19.16
C ALA A 50 7.49 -8.60 19.16
N ASN A 51 6.96 -7.55 18.53
CA ASN A 51 7.59 -6.24 18.31
C ASN A 51 8.55 -6.10 17.11
N SER A 52 8.52 -6.97 16.08
CA SER A 52 9.24 -6.64 14.84
C SER A 52 8.48 -5.60 14.02
N TYR A 53 9.02 -4.39 13.95
CA TYR A 53 8.64 -3.39 12.94
C TYR A 53 8.87 -3.92 11.53
N ASP A 54 8.28 -3.28 10.53
CA ASP A 54 8.43 -3.67 9.12
C ASP A 54 9.90 -3.81 8.72
N GLN A 55 10.27 -4.94 8.11
CA GLN A 55 11.63 -5.23 7.66
C GLN A 55 11.65 -5.75 6.24
N TYR A 56 12.70 -5.42 5.50
CA TYR A 56 12.92 -5.93 4.16
C TYR A 56 14.38 -6.34 3.93
N VAL A 57 14.57 -7.22 2.95
CA VAL A 57 15.86 -7.58 2.36
C VAL A 57 15.72 -7.52 0.85
N VAL A 58 16.66 -6.86 0.19
CA VAL A 58 16.79 -6.85 -1.27
C VAL A 58 18.08 -7.55 -1.68
N SER A 59 17.98 -8.44 -2.66
CA SER A 59 19.12 -9.15 -3.23
C SER A 59 18.95 -9.35 -4.74
N THR A 60 19.99 -9.86 -5.40
CA THR A 60 19.91 -10.21 -6.82
C THR A 60 20.10 -11.71 -6.99
N ALA A 61 19.16 -12.35 -7.69
CA ALA A 61 19.25 -13.76 -8.06
C ALA A 61 20.31 -14.00 -9.14
N ALA A 62 20.76 -15.25 -9.30
CA ALA A 62 21.76 -15.62 -10.31
C ALA A 62 21.35 -15.28 -11.75
N ASN A 63 20.05 -15.26 -12.04
CA ASN A 63 19.50 -14.87 -13.34
C ASN A 63 19.37 -13.34 -13.52
N GLY A 64 19.74 -12.54 -12.52
CA GLY A 64 19.66 -11.08 -12.52
C GLY A 64 18.34 -10.49 -12.01
N THR A 65 17.35 -11.31 -11.63
CA THR A 65 16.11 -10.81 -11.01
C THR A 65 16.39 -10.17 -9.66
N VAL A 66 15.81 -8.99 -9.41
CA VAL A 66 15.85 -8.32 -8.11
C VAL A 66 14.82 -8.98 -7.19
N LEU A 67 15.29 -9.61 -6.12
CA LEU A 67 14.45 -10.25 -5.13
C LEU A 67 14.22 -9.28 -3.97
N VAL A 68 12.95 -9.00 -3.67
CA VAL A 68 12.54 -8.18 -2.53
C VAL A 68 11.72 -9.04 -1.58
N GLN A 69 12.27 -9.27 -0.39
CA GLN A 69 11.61 -9.99 0.69
C GLN A 69 11.21 -9.02 1.79
N GLY A 70 10.03 -9.17 2.38
CA GLY A 70 9.55 -8.23 3.38
C GLY A 70 8.51 -8.81 4.32
N SER A 71 8.43 -8.26 5.53
CA SER A 71 7.48 -8.69 6.57
C SER A 71 6.03 -8.23 6.31
N SER A 72 5.84 -7.24 5.44
CA SER A 72 4.54 -6.69 5.04
C SER A 72 4.61 -6.12 3.63
N LEU A 73 3.45 -5.78 3.06
CA LEU A 73 3.39 -5.07 1.76
C LEU A 73 4.12 -3.73 1.82
N SER A 74 4.02 -3.01 2.93
CA SER A 74 4.75 -1.75 3.10
C SER A 74 6.25 -1.97 3.13
N ALA A 75 6.72 -3.05 3.78
CA ALA A 75 8.13 -3.39 3.81
C ALA A 75 8.67 -3.74 2.41
N LEU A 76 7.89 -4.52 1.65
CA LEU A 76 8.22 -4.85 0.26
C LEU A 76 8.35 -3.58 -0.60
N SER A 77 7.38 -2.67 -0.52
CA SER A 77 7.43 -1.41 -1.28
C SER A 77 8.58 -0.50 -0.84
N SER A 78 8.92 -0.44 0.45
CA SER A 78 10.12 0.27 0.92
C SER A 78 11.42 -0.39 0.44
N GLY A 79 11.48 -1.72 0.35
CA GLY A 79 12.62 -2.43 -0.21
C GLY A 79 12.81 -2.15 -1.70
N LEU A 80 11.71 -2.14 -2.47
CA LEU A 80 11.71 -1.69 -3.86
C LEU A 80 12.22 -0.25 -3.97
N HIS A 81 11.69 0.68 -3.18
CA HIS A 81 12.13 2.07 -3.16
C HIS A 81 13.61 2.21 -2.81
N ARG A 82 14.10 1.45 -1.83
CA ARG A 82 15.51 1.44 -1.44
C ARG A 82 16.41 1.00 -2.60
N TYR A 83 16.02 -0.03 -3.34
CA TYR A 83 16.76 -0.47 -4.52
C TYR A 83 16.76 0.60 -5.61
N LEU A 84 15.60 1.13 -5.96
CA LEU A 84 15.45 2.15 -6.99
C LEU A 84 16.33 3.37 -6.72
N THR A 85 16.31 3.88 -5.48
CA THR A 85 17.05 5.09 -5.11
C THR A 85 18.54 4.86 -4.89
N ALA A 86 18.92 3.82 -4.15
CA ALA A 86 20.30 3.61 -3.73
C ALA A 86 21.14 2.87 -4.78
N VAL A 87 20.50 2.08 -5.66
CA VAL A 87 21.19 1.21 -6.63
C VAL A 87 20.92 1.65 -8.06
N ALA A 88 19.65 1.87 -8.43
CA ALA A 88 19.30 2.29 -9.79
C ALA A 88 19.33 3.82 -9.98
N HIS A 89 19.51 4.59 -8.90
CA HIS A 89 19.58 6.06 -8.88
C HIS A 89 18.36 6.76 -9.53
N VAL A 90 17.17 6.19 -9.35
CA VAL A 90 15.89 6.75 -9.80
C VAL A 90 14.89 6.82 -8.65
N ASP A 91 13.95 7.76 -8.71
CA ASP A 91 12.88 7.91 -7.73
C ASP A 91 11.62 8.50 -8.37
N ILE A 92 10.52 8.44 -7.63
CA ILE A 92 9.29 9.18 -7.86
C ILE A 92 9.15 10.25 -6.78
N TYR A 93 8.85 11.48 -7.19
CA TYR A 93 8.75 12.64 -6.32
C TYR A 93 7.32 13.16 -6.29
N TRP A 94 6.93 13.70 -5.14
CA TRP A 94 5.54 14.08 -4.90
C TRP A 94 5.03 15.19 -5.82
N TYR A 95 5.85 16.20 -6.12
CA TYR A 95 5.43 17.35 -6.94
C TYR A 95 6.20 17.50 -8.25
N ILE A 96 7.50 17.18 -8.26
CA ILE A 96 8.38 17.42 -9.42
C ILE A 96 8.32 16.29 -10.47
N GLY A 97 7.49 15.26 -10.25
CA GLY A 97 7.29 14.16 -11.18
C GLY A 97 8.12 12.91 -10.85
N SER A 98 8.45 12.13 -11.87
CA SER A 98 9.11 10.83 -11.75
C SER A 98 10.35 10.78 -12.63
N HIS A 99 11.41 10.12 -12.15
CA HIS A 99 12.57 9.75 -12.94
C HIS A 99 12.68 8.23 -13.12
N LEU A 100 11.63 7.48 -12.79
CA LEU A 100 11.63 6.02 -12.91
C LEU A 100 11.77 5.53 -14.37
N ASP A 101 11.38 6.37 -15.34
CA ASP A 101 11.58 6.17 -16.77
C ASP A 101 13.06 6.26 -17.20
N LEU A 102 13.90 6.91 -16.40
CA LEU A 102 15.35 7.02 -16.63
C LEU A 102 16.13 5.79 -16.11
N ALA A 103 15.44 4.78 -15.59
CA ALA A 103 16.08 3.55 -15.13
C ALA A 103 16.89 2.90 -16.27
N PRO A 104 18.10 2.38 -15.98
CA PRO A 104 18.94 1.78 -17.01
C PRO A 104 18.25 0.53 -17.58
N ALA A 105 18.34 0.36 -18.90
CA ALA A 105 17.73 -0.77 -19.62
C ALA A 105 18.07 -2.15 -19.00
N LYS A 106 19.28 -2.27 -18.43
CA LYS A 106 19.65 -3.38 -17.55
C LYS A 106 19.82 -2.87 -16.13
N LEU A 107 18.97 -3.35 -15.22
CA LEU A 107 19.02 -2.97 -13.81
C LEU A 107 20.34 -3.42 -13.14
N PRO A 108 20.96 -2.58 -12.28
CA PRO A 108 22.24 -2.92 -11.66
C PRO A 108 22.10 -4.07 -10.64
N GLN A 109 23.07 -4.98 -10.62
CA GLN A 109 23.07 -6.11 -9.70
C GLN A 109 23.67 -5.73 -8.35
N LEU A 110 23.11 -6.28 -7.27
CA LEU A 110 23.66 -6.12 -5.93
C LEU A 110 24.81 -7.12 -5.71
N ALA A 111 25.97 -6.61 -5.30
CA ALA A 111 27.10 -7.46 -4.87
C ALA A 111 26.84 -8.13 -3.51
N SER A 112 26.09 -7.45 -2.64
CA SER A 112 25.65 -7.96 -1.34
C SER A 112 24.19 -7.56 -1.08
N PRO A 113 23.42 -8.37 -0.33
CA PRO A 113 22.06 -8.00 0.04
C PRO A 113 22.02 -6.70 0.85
N ILE A 114 21.00 -5.88 0.61
CA ILE A 114 20.71 -4.70 1.41
C ILE A 114 19.47 -4.97 2.26
N SER A 115 19.53 -4.62 3.53
CA SER A 115 18.42 -4.82 4.47
C SER A 115 18.04 -3.50 5.12
N GLY A 116 16.78 -3.39 5.52
CA GLY A 116 16.28 -2.23 6.26
C GLY A 116 15.09 -2.59 7.13
N SER A 117 14.86 -1.76 8.15
CA SER A 117 13.69 -1.88 9.03
C SER A 117 13.14 -0.51 9.40
N SER A 118 11.83 -0.46 9.63
CA SER A 118 11.18 0.68 10.26
C SER A 118 11.59 0.78 11.72
N THR A 119 11.60 1.99 12.26
CA THR A 119 11.80 2.27 13.70
C THR A 119 10.47 2.49 14.43
N VAL A 120 9.36 2.53 13.69
CA VAL A 120 8.01 2.76 14.20
C VAL A 120 7.02 1.76 13.61
N PRO A 121 5.93 1.43 14.33
CA PRO A 121 4.90 0.52 13.83
C PRO A 121 4.08 1.16 12.70
N TRP A 122 3.82 2.46 12.79
CA TRP A 122 2.93 3.20 11.90
C TRP A 122 3.66 4.36 11.24
N ARG A 123 3.59 4.46 9.91
CA ARG A 123 3.95 5.66 9.16
C ARG A 123 2.65 6.24 8.61
N TYR A 124 2.18 7.27 9.28
CA TYR A 124 0.93 7.97 8.97
C TYR A 124 1.11 8.98 7.85
N HIS A 125 0.07 9.20 7.04
CA HIS A 125 0.07 10.26 6.01
C HIS A 125 -1.30 10.94 5.85
N PHE A 126 -1.24 12.18 5.38
CA PHE A 126 -2.30 13.19 5.21
C PHE A 126 -2.73 13.94 6.46
N ASN A 127 -3.18 15.17 6.27
CA ASN A 127 -4.03 15.89 7.22
C ASN A 127 -5.45 15.92 6.63
N THR A 128 -6.49 16.11 7.45
CA THR A 128 -7.86 16.30 6.95
C THR A 128 -7.93 17.46 5.96
N VAL A 129 -7.20 18.55 6.20
CA VAL A 129 -7.19 19.71 5.31
C VAL A 129 -6.56 19.43 3.94
N THR A 130 -5.76 18.37 3.80
CA THR A 130 -5.16 17.98 2.52
C THR A 130 -6.23 17.61 1.49
N PHE A 131 -7.36 17.09 1.95
CA PHE A 131 -8.50 16.72 1.10
C PHE A 131 -9.20 17.93 0.49
N SER A 132 -9.00 19.14 1.04
CA SER A 132 -9.51 20.39 0.46
C SER A 132 -8.42 21.19 -0.25
N TYR A 133 -7.25 21.37 0.37
CA TYR A 133 -6.18 22.21 -0.22
C TYR A 133 -5.41 21.56 -1.37
N THR A 134 -5.47 20.24 -1.50
CA THR A 134 -4.66 19.52 -2.48
C THR A 134 -5.49 18.54 -3.29
N ALA A 135 -6.29 17.70 -2.63
CA ALA A 135 -6.97 16.58 -3.29
C ALA A 135 -8.45 16.82 -3.64
N ALA A 136 -8.98 18.03 -3.46
CA ALA A 136 -10.41 18.34 -3.66
C ALA A 136 -10.92 17.97 -5.06
N PHE A 137 -10.05 18.11 -6.06
CA PHE A 137 -10.38 17.88 -7.47
C PHE A 137 -9.55 16.76 -8.10
N TRP A 138 -8.94 15.90 -7.29
CA TRP A 138 -8.15 14.78 -7.80
C TRP A 138 -9.02 13.76 -8.53
N SER A 139 -8.54 13.36 -9.69
CA SER A 139 -9.01 12.21 -10.44
C SER A 139 -8.48 10.90 -9.83
N TRP A 140 -8.90 9.76 -10.38
CA TRP A 140 -8.32 8.48 -9.94
C TRP A 140 -6.84 8.40 -10.30
N GLU A 141 -6.43 8.97 -11.44
CA GLU A 141 -5.05 8.97 -11.90
C GLU A 141 -4.12 9.69 -10.91
N ASP A 142 -4.59 10.80 -10.31
CA ASP A 142 -3.88 11.52 -9.25
C ASP A 142 -3.78 10.68 -7.97
N TRP A 143 -4.88 10.03 -7.57
CA TRP A 143 -4.91 9.14 -6.41
C TRP A 143 -4.01 7.91 -6.61
N GLU A 144 -4.00 7.30 -7.78
CA GLU A 144 -3.16 6.15 -8.09
C GLU A 144 -1.67 6.51 -8.01
N LEU A 145 -1.29 7.67 -8.54
CA LEU A 145 0.06 8.21 -8.39
C LEU A 145 0.42 8.44 -6.92
N GLN A 146 -0.47 9.06 -6.17
CA GLN A 146 -0.25 9.31 -4.75
C GLN A 146 -0.12 8.00 -3.96
N LEU A 147 -0.96 7.00 -4.22
CA LEU A 147 -0.92 5.70 -3.54
C LEU A 147 0.38 4.93 -3.85
N ASP A 148 0.84 4.97 -5.11
CA ASP A 148 2.13 4.39 -5.49
C ASP A 148 3.29 5.09 -4.76
N TRP A 149 3.25 6.42 -4.68
CA TRP A 149 4.24 7.20 -3.94
C TRP A 149 4.24 6.86 -2.45
N LEU A 150 3.05 6.77 -1.82
CA LEU A 150 2.89 6.40 -0.41
C LEU A 150 3.45 5.01 -0.12
N ALA A 151 3.14 4.04 -0.97
CA ALA A 151 3.64 2.68 -0.85
C ALA A 151 5.18 2.66 -0.87
N LEU A 152 5.81 3.33 -1.84
CA LEU A 152 7.27 3.41 -1.94
C LEU A 152 7.90 4.12 -0.73
N ARG A 153 7.22 5.08 -0.11
CA ARG A 153 7.66 5.73 1.14
C ARG A 153 7.37 4.92 2.41
N GLY A 154 6.79 3.73 2.26
CA GLY A 154 6.48 2.84 3.37
C GLY A 154 5.31 3.32 4.24
N VAL A 155 4.43 4.18 3.73
CA VAL A 155 3.22 4.58 4.46
C VAL A 155 2.29 3.38 4.60
N ASN A 156 1.86 3.11 5.83
CA ASN A 156 0.91 2.02 6.15
C ASN A 156 -0.34 2.49 6.89
N LEU A 157 -0.46 3.79 7.18
CA LEU A 157 -1.62 4.38 7.81
C LEU A 157 -2.02 5.69 7.12
N PRO A 158 -2.44 5.67 5.85
CA PRO A 158 -2.97 6.87 5.20
C PRO A 158 -4.38 7.17 5.70
N LEU A 159 -4.69 8.45 5.94
CA LEU A 159 -6.08 8.89 6.14
C LEU A 159 -6.88 8.65 4.85
N ALA A 160 -8.05 8.03 4.95
CA ALA A 160 -8.96 7.81 3.83
C ALA A 160 -10.26 8.58 4.06
N TRP A 161 -10.35 9.79 3.48
CA TRP A 161 -11.47 10.70 3.70
C TRP A 161 -12.47 10.75 2.54
N VAL A 162 -12.08 10.26 1.35
CA VAL A 162 -12.90 10.34 0.12
C VAL A 162 -14.22 9.61 0.31
N GLY A 163 -15.33 10.33 0.07
CA GLY A 163 -16.67 9.75 0.05
C GLY A 163 -17.35 9.63 1.42
N PHE A 164 -16.79 10.20 2.49
CA PHE A 164 -17.44 10.15 3.80
C PHE A 164 -18.81 10.84 3.81
N GLU A 165 -19.01 11.86 2.96
CA GLU A 165 -20.27 12.58 2.80
C GLU A 165 -21.38 11.66 2.27
N LYS A 166 -21.04 10.64 1.47
CA LYS A 166 -22.03 9.65 1.00
C LYS A 166 -22.67 8.91 2.16
N ILE A 167 -21.85 8.51 3.14
CA ILE A 167 -22.32 7.86 4.36
C ILE A 167 -23.18 8.82 5.18
N MET A 168 -22.79 10.10 5.27
CA MET A 168 -23.61 11.11 5.95
C MET A 168 -24.98 11.30 5.30
N VAL A 169 -25.03 11.37 3.97
CA VAL A 169 -26.30 11.49 3.21
C VAL A 169 -27.20 10.29 3.50
N GLU A 170 -26.66 9.07 3.54
CA GLU A 170 -27.42 7.86 3.86
C GLU A 170 -27.98 7.90 5.27
N VAL A 171 -27.15 8.21 6.26
CA VAL A 171 -27.57 8.33 7.67
C VAL A 171 -28.62 9.43 7.85
N PHE A 172 -28.47 10.59 7.19
CA PHE A 172 -29.44 11.68 7.28
C PHE A 172 -30.80 11.33 6.67
N ARG A 173 -30.81 10.57 5.57
CA ARG A 173 -32.05 10.05 4.99
C ARG A 173 -32.72 9.03 5.91
N GLU A 174 -31.96 8.16 6.55
CA GLU A 174 -32.49 7.17 7.51
C GLU A 174 -33.20 7.82 8.71
N ILE A 175 -32.74 9.00 9.16
CA ILE A 175 -33.38 9.77 10.23
C ILE A 175 -34.49 10.72 9.74
N GLY A 176 -34.78 10.73 8.43
CA GLY A 176 -35.94 11.41 7.84
C GLY A 176 -35.69 12.80 7.25
N LEU A 177 -34.44 13.24 7.07
CA LEU A 177 -34.15 14.51 6.38
C LEU A 177 -34.38 14.38 4.87
N THR A 178 -34.86 15.45 4.26
CA THR A 178 -34.97 15.59 2.80
C THR A 178 -33.62 15.96 2.17
N ASP A 179 -33.45 15.63 0.89
CA ASP A 179 -32.23 15.99 0.14
C ASP A 179 -31.97 17.50 0.11
N ALA A 180 -33.02 18.32 0.14
CA ALA A 180 -32.91 19.78 0.20
C ALA A 180 -32.32 20.26 1.53
N GLU A 181 -32.72 19.66 2.65
CA GLU A 181 -32.16 19.97 3.97
C GLU A 181 -30.70 19.52 4.07
N ILE A 182 -30.39 18.31 3.58
CA ILE A 182 -29.04 17.75 3.58
C ILE A 182 -28.08 18.63 2.77
N ALA A 183 -28.53 19.12 1.61
CA ALA A 183 -27.71 19.97 0.75
C ALA A 183 -27.29 21.29 1.40
N THR A 184 -28.08 21.82 2.35
CA THR A 184 -27.71 23.03 3.11
C THR A 184 -26.68 22.79 4.21
N PHE A 185 -26.48 21.54 4.61
CA PHE A 185 -25.53 21.15 5.65
C PHE A 185 -24.13 20.86 5.08
N LEU A 186 -24.05 20.23 3.91
CA LEU A 186 -22.78 19.88 3.26
C LEU A 186 -22.11 21.12 2.65
N SER A 187 -20.78 21.17 2.71
CA SER A 187 -19.99 22.19 2.00
C SER A 187 -19.81 21.83 0.52
N GLY A 188 -19.30 22.79 -0.25
CA GLY A 188 -18.74 22.49 -1.58
C GLY A 188 -17.47 21.63 -1.48
N PRO A 189 -16.97 21.15 -2.63
CA PRO A 189 -15.65 20.51 -2.74
C PRO A 189 -14.51 21.48 -2.43
#